data_AF-A0A7S1HHA9-F1
#
_entry.id   AF-A0A7S1HHA9-F1
#
_cell.length_a   1.000
_cell.length_b   1.000
_cell.length_c   1.000
_cell.angle_alpha   90.00
_cell.angle_beta   90.00
_cell.angle_gamma   90.00
#
_symmetry.space_group_name_H-M   'P 1'
#
loop_
_entity.id
_entity.type
_entity.pdbx_description
1 polymer ?
#
loop_
_entity_poly.entity_id
_entity_poly.type
_entity_poly.pdbx_seq_one_letter_code
_entity_poly.pdbx_strand_id
1 'polypeptide(L)'
;QPCPEGATSKAGSGGAMDCHCVSGRYGTPGSQCKPCPEGSFCPGGNVKKSCPEGASSEKMSEMLKDCVCGAGMYAQGDGSKCATCEVDRYCVGDNKKRECPKGTESDKGSAEAKDCIPTCEPGTYGRPGSCKRCPVDHYCAGGRIPPHKC
;
A
#
# COMPACT_ATOMS: atom_id res chain seq x y z
N GLN A 1 -38.36 14.09 -14.02
CA GLN A 1 -38.06 13.82 -12.60
C GLN A 1 -36.56 13.83 -12.41
N PRO A 2 -36.02 14.31 -11.28
CA PRO A 2 -34.59 14.22 -10.99
C PRO A 2 -34.19 12.77 -10.67
N CYS A 3 -32.92 12.44 -10.90
CA CYS A 3 -32.37 11.15 -10.48
C CYS A 3 -32.34 11.01 -8.94
N PRO A 4 -32.41 9.77 -8.42
CA PRO A 4 -32.26 9.51 -6.99
C PRO A 4 -30.89 9.95 -6.46
N GLU A 5 -30.79 10.14 -5.14
CA GLU A 5 -29.56 10.63 -4.50
C GLU A 5 -28.34 9.77 -4.86
N GLY A 6 -27.27 10.43 -5.32
CA GLY A 6 -26.04 9.75 -5.73
C GLY A 6 -26.12 9.10 -7.11
N ALA A 7 -27.13 9.43 -7.92
CA ALA A 7 -27.24 9.03 -9.32
C ALA A 7 -27.30 10.24 -10.27
N THR A 8 -26.81 10.05 -11.49
CA THR A 8 -26.80 11.03 -12.57
C THR A 8 -27.29 10.41 -13.87
N SER A 9 -27.74 11.21 -14.82
CA SER A 9 -28.22 10.77 -16.14
C SER A 9 -27.62 11.62 -17.26
N LYS A 10 -27.71 11.13 -18.51
CA LYS A 10 -27.22 11.86 -19.68
C LYS A 10 -28.29 12.82 -20.21
N ALA A 11 -27.87 13.81 -20.99
CA ALA A 11 -28.81 14.67 -21.71
C ALA A 11 -29.70 13.82 -22.63
N GLY A 12 -31.02 14.03 -22.58
CA GLY A 12 -31.99 13.25 -23.36
C GLY A 12 -32.50 11.97 -22.67
N SER A 13 -32.12 11.71 -21.42
CA SER A 13 -32.68 10.61 -20.63
C SER A 13 -34.20 10.71 -20.48
N GLY A 14 -34.89 9.62 -20.81
CA GLY A 14 -36.35 9.53 -20.88
C GLY A 14 -36.96 8.69 -19.76
N GLY A 15 -36.16 7.98 -18.97
CA GLY A 15 -36.66 7.12 -17.89
C GLY A 15 -35.73 7.02 -16.69
N ALA A 16 -36.28 6.55 -15.57
CA ALA A 16 -35.51 6.35 -14.33
C ALA A 16 -34.33 5.38 -14.53
N MET A 17 -34.42 4.43 -15.45
CA MET A 17 -33.34 3.48 -15.75
C MET A 17 -32.12 4.12 -16.43
N ASP A 18 -32.25 5.36 -16.92
CA ASP A 18 -31.12 6.12 -17.45
C ASP A 18 -30.29 6.81 -16.34
N CYS A 19 -30.77 6.74 -15.09
CA CYS A 19 -30.03 7.21 -13.93
C CYS A 19 -29.03 6.13 -13.49
N HIS A 20 -27.75 6.48 -13.51
CA HIS A 20 -26.63 5.64 -13.08
C HIS A 20 -25.94 6.25 -11.87
N CYS A 21 -25.43 5.41 -10.96
CA CYS A 21 -24.71 5.90 -9.79
C CYS A 21 -23.45 6.68 -10.17
N VAL A 22 -23.17 7.74 -9.44
CA VAL A 22 -21.92 8.49 -9.57
C VAL A 22 -20.74 7.68 -9.03
N SER A 23 -19.52 8.11 -9.32
CA SER A 23 -18.29 7.56 -8.75
C SER A 23 -18.33 7.55 -7.22
N GLY A 24 -17.74 6.53 -6.61
CA GLY A 24 -17.80 6.29 -5.17
C GLY A 24 -19.09 5.62 -4.71
N ARG A 25 -20.03 5.37 -5.62
CA ARG A 25 -21.29 4.66 -5.34
C ARG A 25 -21.55 3.55 -6.35
N TYR A 26 -22.37 2.59 -5.95
CA TYR A 26 -22.81 1.49 -6.80
C TYR A 26 -24.28 1.15 -6.55
N GLY A 27 -24.98 0.68 -7.57
CA GLY A 27 -26.38 0.32 -7.44
C GLY A 27 -27.04 -0.04 -8.75
N THR A 28 -28.30 -0.47 -8.65
CA THR A 28 -29.14 -0.70 -9.82
C THR A 28 -29.57 0.64 -10.44
N PRO A 29 -29.62 0.73 -11.77
CA PRO A 29 -30.10 1.95 -12.43
C PRO A 29 -31.50 2.35 -11.95
N GLY A 30 -31.72 3.65 -11.78
CA GLY A 30 -32.99 4.20 -11.29
C GLY A 30 -33.35 3.90 -9.83
N SER A 31 -32.46 3.25 -9.07
CA SER A 31 -32.62 3.01 -7.63
C SER A 31 -31.67 3.89 -6.80
N GLN A 32 -31.86 3.89 -5.47
CA GLN A 32 -30.94 4.59 -4.57
C GLN A 32 -29.55 3.94 -4.59
N CYS A 33 -28.53 4.76 -4.83
CA CYS A 33 -27.15 4.31 -4.94
C CYS A 33 -26.52 4.11 -3.56
N LYS A 34 -25.90 2.95 -3.35
CA LYS A 34 -25.22 2.62 -2.11
C LYS A 34 -23.77 3.17 -2.14
N PRO A 35 -23.26 3.69 -1.02
CA PRO A 35 -21.87 4.10 -0.92
C PRO A 35 -20.95 2.89 -1.11
N CYS A 36 -19.81 3.09 -1.78
CA CYS A 36 -18.82 2.03 -1.90
C CYS A 36 -18.31 1.64 -0.51
N PRO A 37 -18.32 0.35 -0.15
CA PRO A 37 -17.84 -0.09 1.15
C PRO A 37 -16.32 0.03 1.24
N GLU A 38 -15.81 0.06 2.47
CA GLU A 38 -14.38 -0.03 2.74
C GLU A 38 -13.78 -1.31 2.12
N GLY A 39 -12.55 -1.22 1.63
CA GLY A 39 -11.87 -2.31 0.94
C GLY A 39 -12.39 -2.59 -0.47
N SER A 40 -13.20 -1.69 -1.04
CA SER A 40 -13.67 -1.74 -2.43
C SER A 40 -13.65 -0.37 -3.09
N PHE A 41 -13.57 -0.35 -4.41
CA PHE A 41 -13.72 0.85 -5.22
C PHE A 41 -14.86 0.71 -6.24
N CYS A 42 -15.55 1.82 -6.46
CA CYS A 42 -16.76 1.88 -7.28
C CYS A 42 -16.63 3.03 -8.28
N PRO A 43 -16.30 2.76 -9.56
CA PRO A 43 -16.16 3.82 -10.58
C PRO A 43 -17.50 4.47 -10.95
N GLY A 44 -18.61 3.95 -10.42
CA GLY A 44 -19.97 4.40 -10.70
C GLY A 44 -20.84 3.31 -11.33
N GLY A 45 -22.11 3.64 -11.56
CA GLY A 45 -23.11 2.73 -12.10
C GLY A 45 -23.38 1.54 -11.17
N ASN A 46 -23.28 0.33 -11.72
CA ASN A 46 -23.50 -0.92 -11.00
C ASN A 46 -22.20 -1.65 -10.67
N VAL A 47 -21.04 -1.01 -10.86
CA VAL A 47 -19.73 -1.65 -10.71
C VAL A 47 -19.21 -1.47 -9.28
N LYS A 48 -18.91 -2.60 -8.64
CA LYS A 48 -18.17 -2.66 -7.38
C LYS A 48 -17.03 -3.65 -7.54
N LYS A 49 -15.80 -3.22 -7.27
CA LYS A 49 -14.60 -4.05 -7.33
C LYS A 49 -13.88 -4.02 -5.99
N SER A 50 -13.48 -5.18 -5.49
CA SER A 50 -12.68 -5.27 -4.27
C SER A 50 -11.26 -4.77 -4.54
N CYS A 51 -10.63 -4.20 -3.51
CA CYS A 51 -9.20 -3.92 -3.54
C CYS A 51 -8.39 -5.22 -3.63
N PRO A 52 -7.15 -5.14 -4.15
CA PRO A 52 -6.26 -6.29 -4.21
C PRO A 52 -5.90 -6.79 -2.81
N GLU A 53 -5.43 -8.03 -2.73
CA GLU A 53 -5.02 -8.64 -1.47
C GLU A 53 -3.93 -7.80 -0.79
N GLY A 54 -4.11 -7.51 0.50
CA GLY A 54 -3.23 -6.64 1.28
C GLY A 54 -3.46 -5.14 1.08
N ALA A 55 -4.44 -4.73 0.26
CA ALA A 55 -4.90 -3.35 0.17
C ALA A 55 -6.29 -3.16 0.77
N SER A 56 -6.51 -1.96 1.30
CA SER A 56 -7.80 -1.47 1.75
C SER A 56 -8.04 -0.08 1.19
N SER A 57 -9.31 0.27 0.98
CA SER A 57 -9.70 1.60 0.53
C SER A 57 -10.74 2.16 1.47
N GLU A 58 -10.82 3.48 1.56
CA GLU A 58 -11.83 4.17 2.36
C GLU A 58 -13.22 4.01 1.75
N LYS A 59 -14.26 4.29 2.56
CA LYS A 59 -15.64 4.38 2.06
C LYS A 59 -15.72 5.42 0.93
N MET A 60 -16.62 5.19 -0.02
CA MET A 60 -16.79 6.05 -1.21
C MET A 60 -15.59 6.06 -2.17
N SER A 61 -14.68 5.10 -2.09
CA SER A 61 -13.57 5.00 -3.05
C SER A 61 -14.09 4.80 -4.48
N GLU A 62 -13.47 5.50 -5.42
CA GLU A 62 -13.95 5.61 -6.80
C GLU A 62 -13.15 4.70 -7.74
N MET A 63 -11.88 4.48 -7.44
CA MET A 63 -10.93 3.85 -8.35
C MET A 63 -9.91 2.98 -7.63
N LEU A 64 -9.26 2.11 -8.40
CA LEU A 64 -8.24 1.18 -7.89
C LEU A 64 -7.10 1.90 -7.18
N LYS A 65 -6.73 3.11 -7.62
CA LYS A 65 -5.68 3.91 -6.97
C LYS A 65 -6.03 4.38 -5.56
N ASP A 66 -7.31 4.36 -5.20
CA ASP A 66 -7.79 4.66 -3.84
C ASP A 66 -7.61 3.44 -2.91
N CYS A 67 -7.30 2.27 -3.47
CA CYS A 67 -6.84 1.12 -2.69
C CYS A 67 -5.40 1.37 -2.25
N VAL A 68 -5.20 1.36 -0.94
CA VAL A 68 -3.93 1.59 -0.28
C VAL A 68 -3.45 0.28 0.32
N CYS A 69 -2.27 -0.16 -0.11
CA CYS A 69 -1.58 -1.29 0.50
C CYS A 69 -1.31 -1.00 1.97
N GLY A 70 -1.51 -2.01 2.83
CA GLY A 70 -1.26 -1.89 4.26
C GLY A 70 0.20 -1.58 4.60
N ALA A 71 0.43 -1.23 5.86
CA ALA A 71 1.77 -0.99 6.38
C ALA A 71 2.69 -2.22 6.15
N GLY A 72 3.93 -1.97 5.77
CA GLY A 72 4.87 -3.02 5.36
C GLY A 72 4.71 -3.49 3.91
N MET A 73 3.79 -2.89 3.13
CA MET A 73 3.56 -3.22 1.72
C MET A 73 3.48 -1.96 0.84
N TYR A 74 3.75 -2.13 -0.44
CA TYR A 74 3.66 -1.07 -1.46
C TYR A 74 2.92 -1.57 -2.71
N ALA A 75 2.37 -0.64 -3.48
CA ALA A 75 1.69 -0.96 -4.72
C ALA A 75 2.69 -1.37 -5.80
N GLN A 76 2.49 -2.55 -6.38
CA GLN A 76 3.28 -3.05 -7.49
C GLN A 76 2.53 -2.86 -8.82
N GLY A 77 3.23 -2.35 -9.85
CA GLY A 77 2.61 -2.02 -11.14
C GLY A 77 1.56 -0.91 -10.98
N ASP A 78 0.38 -1.09 -11.58
CA ASP A 78 -0.74 -0.15 -11.51
C ASP A 78 -1.55 -0.19 -10.19
N GLY A 79 -0.98 -0.71 -9.10
CA GLY A 79 -1.70 -0.93 -7.85
C GLY A 79 -2.66 -2.12 -7.88
N SER A 80 -2.42 -3.07 -8.79
CA SER A 80 -3.20 -4.31 -8.90
C SER A 80 -2.78 -5.37 -7.87
N LYS A 81 -1.63 -5.19 -7.22
CA LYS A 81 -1.08 -6.10 -6.21
C LYS A 81 -0.28 -5.32 -5.18
N CYS A 82 -0.32 -5.78 -3.93
CA CYS A 82 0.55 -5.29 -2.88
C CYS A 82 1.75 -6.23 -2.72
N ALA A 83 2.95 -5.67 -2.86
CA ALA A 83 4.20 -6.38 -2.59
C ALA A 83 4.75 -5.95 -1.23
N THR A 84 5.36 -6.88 -0.50
CA THR A 84 6.01 -6.58 0.78
C THR A 84 7.19 -5.63 0.57
N CYS A 85 7.37 -4.66 1.47
CA CYS A 85 8.49 -3.74 1.44
C CYS A 85 9.82 -4.50 1.43
N GLU A 86 10.73 -4.08 0.56
CA GLU A 86 12.06 -4.67 0.40
C GLU A 86 12.95 -4.35 1.61
N VAL A 87 14.07 -5.06 1.74
CA VAL A 87 15.14 -4.70 2.68
C VAL A 87 15.64 -3.28 2.37
N ASP A 88 16.15 -2.58 3.37
CA ASP A 88 16.65 -1.19 3.28
C ASP A 88 15.56 -0.15 2.97
N ARG A 89 14.29 -0.56 3.00
CA ARG A 89 13.12 0.27 2.71
C ARG A 89 12.02 0.07 3.73
N TYR A 90 11.21 1.11 3.90
CA TYR A 90 10.02 1.07 4.74
C TYR A 90 8.80 1.61 3.98
N CYS A 91 7.63 1.06 4.31
CA CYS A 91 6.38 1.30 3.62
C CYS A 91 5.29 1.61 4.65
N VAL A 92 4.92 2.89 4.79
CA VAL A 92 3.94 3.36 5.80
C VAL A 92 2.49 3.04 5.45
N GLY A 93 2.27 2.28 4.38
CA GLY A 93 0.94 2.00 3.84
C GLY A 93 0.38 3.20 3.08
N ASP A 94 1.16 3.76 2.16
CA ASP A 94 0.73 4.82 1.23
C ASP A 94 0.98 4.45 -0.23
N ASN A 95 0.99 3.14 -0.53
CA ASN A 95 1.37 2.57 -1.82
C ASN A 95 2.82 2.84 -2.27
N LYS A 96 3.63 3.53 -1.46
CA LYS A 96 5.00 3.92 -1.79
C LYS A 96 6.00 3.23 -0.88
N LYS A 97 7.17 2.93 -1.45
CA LYS A 97 8.36 2.49 -0.71
C LYS A 97 9.29 3.68 -0.51
N ARG A 98 9.79 3.84 0.72
CA ARG A 98 10.72 4.89 1.11
C ARG A 98 12.03 4.23 1.51
N GLU A 99 13.15 4.85 1.14
CA GLU A 99 14.47 4.31 1.46
C GLU A 99 14.86 4.69 2.88
N CYS A 100 15.54 3.78 3.56
CA CYS A 100 16.11 4.08 4.87
C CYS A 100 17.21 5.14 4.77
N PRO A 101 17.36 6.01 5.78
CA PRO A 101 18.49 6.93 5.88
C PRO A 101 19.85 6.24 5.73
N LYS A 102 20.86 6.96 5.23
CA LYS A 102 22.22 6.42 5.09
C LYS A 102 22.73 5.89 6.43
N GLY A 103 23.30 4.67 6.42
CA GLY A 103 23.81 4.01 7.62
C GLY A 103 22.72 3.33 8.47
N THR A 104 21.48 3.29 7.99
CA THR A 104 20.39 2.53 8.60
C THR A 104 19.81 1.55 7.59
N GLU A 105 19.26 0.47 8.11
CA GLU A 105 18.83 -0.67 7.32
C GLU A 105 17.60 -1.27 7.99
N SER A 106 16.66 -1.74 7.18
CA SER A 106 15.40 -2.30 7.63
C SER A 106 15.20 -3.69 7.04
N ASP A 107 14.38 -4.50 7.69
CA ASP A 107 14.06 -5.83 7.16
C ASP A 107 12.85 -5.82 6.24
N LYS A 108 12.65 -6.93 5.53
CA LYS A 108 11.49 -7.12 4.68
C LYS A 108 10.20 -6.90 5.48
N GLY A 109 9.31 -6.05 4.96
CA GLY A 109 8.02 -5.75 5.59
C GLY A 109 8.06 -4.62 6.61
N SER A 110 9.14 -3.83 6.67
CA SER A 110 9.18 -2.64 7.50
C SER A 110 8.07 -1.65 7.16
N ALA A 111 7.33 -1.28 8.21
CA ALA A 111 6.15 -0.45 8.14
C ALA A 111 6.49 1.03 8.34
N GLU A 112 7.55 1.35 9.07
CA GLU A 112 7.79 2.71 9.54
C GLU A 112 9.26 3.09 9.45
N ALA A 113 9.56 4.39 9.43
CA ALA A 113 10.94 4.89 9.39
C ALA A 113 11.73 4.46 10.64
N LYS A 114 11.05 4.22 11.76
CA LYS A 114 11.65 3.71 13.01
C LYS A 114 12.17 2.28 12.89
N ASP A 115 11.71 1.54 11.87
CA ASP A 115 12.20 0.19 11.58
C ASP A 115 13.54 0.23 10.83
N CYS A 116 14.00 1.40 10.39
CA CYS A 116 15.35 1.60 9.88
C CYS A 116 16.31 1.70 11.07
N ILE A 117 16.99 0.59 11.36
CA ILE A 117 17.89 0.46 12.51
C ILE A 117 19.33 0.69 12.02
N PRO A 118 20.22 1.34 12.80
CA PRO A 118 21.61 1.50 12.42
C PRO A 118 22.28 0.19 12.01
N THR A 119 23.02 0.24 10.89
CA THR A 119 23.87 -0.89 10.49
C THR A 119 24.98 -1.11 11.51
N CYS A 120 25.48 -2.33 11.58
CA CYS A 120 26.59 -2.66 12.46
C CYS A 120 27.85 -1.87 12.05
N GLU A 121 28.47 -1.17 12.98
CA GLU A 121 29.68 -0.40 12.74
C GLU A 121 30.86 -1.32 12.38
N PRO A 122 31.90 -0.82 11.68
CA PRO A 122 33.13 -1.56 11.45
C PRO A 122 33.68 -2.16 12.75
N GLY A 123 34.14 -3.42 12.69
CA GLY A 123 34.52 -4.19 13.88
C GLY A 123 33.36 -4.96 14.53
N THR A 124 32.14 -4.83 14.01
CA THR A 124 30.98 -5.66 14.36
C THR A 124 30.31 -6.24 13.12
N TYR A 125 29.51 -7.28 13.29
CA TYR A 125 28.74 -7.91 12.22
C TYR A 125 27.40 -8.42 12.74
N GLY A 126 26.38 -8.45 11.89
CA GLY A 126 25.09 -9.05 12.23
C GLY A 126 23.89 -8.32 11.64
N ARG A 127 22.71 -8.62 12.20
CA ARG A 127 21.46 -7.95 11.82
C ARG A 127 21.43 -6.54 12.45
N PRO A 128 20.86 -5.53 11.76
CA PRO A 128 20.64 -4.22 12.35
C PRO A 128 20.00 -4.33 13.75
N GLY A 129 20.59 -3.67 14.76
CA GLY A 129 20.18 -3.77 16.17
C GLY A 129 20.64 -5.01 16.94
N SER A 130 21.24 -6.02 16.31
CA SER A 130 21.77 -7.25 16.92
C SER A 130 23.24 -7.49 16.55
N CYS A 131 24.06 -6.45 16.66
CA CYS A 131 25.46 -6.48 16.26
C CYS A 131 26.33 -7.27 17.23
N LYS A 132 27.13 -8.21 16.69
CA LYS A 132 28.11 -9.00 17.43
C LYS A 132 29.50 -8.47 17.15
N ARG A 133 30.38 -8.52 18.16
CA ARG A 133 31.79 -8.15 17.99
C ARG A 133 32.49 -9.12 17.04
N CYS A 134 33.42 -8.61 16.24
CA CYS A 134 34.22 -9.43 15.36
C CYS A 134 35.03 -10.46 16.18
N PRO A 135 35.08 -11.73 15.76
CA PRO A 135 35.93 -12.74 16.39
C PRO A 135 37.42 -12.41 16.25
N VAL A 136 38.26 -13.00 17.11
CA VAL A 136 39.73 -12.93 16.99
C VAL A 136 40.16 -13.52 15.63
N ASP A 137 41.22 -12.97 15.03
CA ASP A 137 41.75 -13.33 13.71
C ASP A 137 40.79 -13.13 12.52
N HIS A 138 39.79 -12.26 12.68
CA HIS A 138 38.86 -11.88 11.62
C HIS A 138 38.75 -10.36 11.45
N TYR A 139 38.51 -9.93 10.22
CA TYR A 139 38.17 -8.59 9.80
C TYR A 139 36.67 -8.48 9.51
N CYS A 140 36.00 -7.53 10.15
CA CYS A 140 34.59 -7.22 9.94
C CYS A 140 34.44 -5.79 9.41
N ALA A 141 34.00 -5.65 8.16
CA ALA A 141 33.77 -4.35 7.54
C ALA A 141 32.55 -3.61 8.11
N GLY A 142 31.66 -4.30 8.86
CA GLY A 142 30.38 -3.76 9.34
C GLY A 142 29.17 -4.38 8.62
N GLY A 143 27.97 -4.03 9.09
CA GLY A 143 26.69 -4.47 8.53
C GLY A 143 26.44 -5.99 8.65
N ARG A 144 25.74 -6.55 7.65
CA ARG A 144 25.46 -8.00 7.54
C ARG A 144 26.63 -8.80 6.95
N ILE A 145 27.80 -8.18 6.76
CA ILE A 145 28.96 -8.84 6.13
C ILE A 145 29.56 -9.82 7.14
N PRO A 146 29.64 -11.13 6.81
CA PRO A 146 30.26 -12.10 7.71
C PRO A 146 31.75 -11.79 7.93
N PRO A 147 32.30 -12.19 9.10
CA PRO A 147 33.71 -11.97 9.42
C PRO A 147 34.62 -12.65 8.37
N HIS A 148 35.56 -11.89 7.82
CA HIS A 148 36.59 -12.40 6.92
C HIS A 148 37.82 -12.81 7.72
N LYS A 149 38.29 -14.04 7.57
CA LYS A 149 39.53 -14.47 8.22
C LYS A 149 40.72 -13.68 7.68
N CYS A 150 41.56 -13.17 8.58
CA CYS A 150 42.81 -12.48 8.24
C CYS A 150 43.86 -13.44 7.70
#